data_AF-A0A4Y2W2D6-F1
#
_entry.id   AF-A0A4Y2W2D6-F1
#
_cell.length_a   1.000
_cell.length_b   1.000
_cell.length_c   1.000
_cell.angle_alpha   90.00
_cell.angle_beta   90.00
_cell.angle_gamma   90.00
#
_symmetry.space_group_name_H-M   'P 1'
#
loop_
_entity.id
_entity.type
_entity.pdbx_description
1 polymer ?
#
loop_
_entity_poly.entity_id
_entity_poly.type
_entity_poly.pdbx_seq_one_letter_code
_entity_poly.pdbx_strand_id
1 'polypeptide(L)'
;SPVFPALVYTISRWIPVSEQSFVSSFMLAGYGTGTFISYVAAGSLCSSNFLGGWPAVFYLSALIGFIWSIWAYFALYDDPESHPTISMEELDYIRKHISPQKKKVKRIPWKSMVTSVPLWALAVGAFGQFWIMAFFATSLALYLGTVLNLDSVENGDISCVPNLLRAVFACLVGVLIDYVMERRPIPIAYIRKGTTLAS
;
A
#
# COMPACT_ATOMS: atom_id res chain seq x y z
N SER A 1 7.12 -7.87 5.24
CA SER A 1 7.12 -8.64 3.98
C SER A 1 7.94 -7.88 2.92
N PRO A 2 8.90 -8.51 2.22
CA PRO A 2 9.77 -7.86 1.23
C PRO A 2 9.06 -7.51 -0.10
N VAL A 3 7.76 -7.74 -0.19
CA VAL A 3 6.95 -7.55 -1.41
C VAL A 3 6.82 -6.08 -1.79
N PHE A 4 6.66 -5.18 -0.82
CA PHE A 4 6.52 -3.75 -1.09
C PHE A 4 7.75 -3.12 -1.79
N PRO A 5 9.00 -3.31 -1.31
CA PRO A 5 10.17 -2.77 -2.00
C PRO A 5 10.41 -3.45 -3.37
N ALA A 6 10.08 -4.74 -3.51
CA ALA A 6 10.15 -5.42 -4.80
C ALA A 6 9.15 -4.84 -5.82
N LEU A 7 7.90 -4.60 -5.42
CA LEU A 7 6.88 -3.95 -6.26
C LEU A 7 7.32 -2.56 -6.71
N VAL A 8 7.76 -1.72 -5.77
CA VAL A 8 8.22 -0.35 -6.10
C VAL A 8 9.42 -0.41 -7.04
N TYR A 9 10.32 -1.39 -6.87
CA TYR A 9 11.43 -1.62 -7.77
C TYR A 9 10.96 -2.00 -9.18
N THR A 10 10.06 -2.98 -9.32
CA THR A 10 9.53 -3.40 -10.62
C THR A 10 8.79 -2.27 -11.33
N ILE A 11 7.92 -1.53 -10.63
CA ILE A 11 7.20 -0.37 -11.19
C ILE A 11 8.18 0.67 -11.73
N SER A 12 9.28 0.93 -11.01
CA SER A 12 10.26 1.93 -11.43
C SER A 12 10.98 1.57 -12.74
N ARG A 13 10.97 0.28 -13.13
CA ARG A 13 11.61 -0.26 -14.34
C ARG A 13 10.64 -0.54 -15.48
N TRP A 14 9.35 -0.64 -15.19
CA TRP A 14 8.31 -0.94 -16.17
C TRP A 14 7.48 0.29 -16.55
N ILE A 15 7.37 1.27 -15.65
CA ILE A 15 6.43 2.38 -15.81
C ILE A 15 7.16 3.72 -15.97
N PRO A 16 6.82 4.51 -17.01
CA PRO A 16 7.31 5.87 -17.20
C PRO A 16 7.07 6.77 -15.99
N VAL A 17 7.97 7.74 -15.76
CA VAL A 17 7.90 8.64 -14.59
C VAL A 17 6.60 9.46 -14.56
N SER A 18 6.03 9.78 -15.72
CA SER A 18 4.75 10.49 -15.83
C SER A 18 3.55 9.68 -15.31
N GLU A 19 3.60 8.36 -15.43
CA GLU A 19 2.49 7.45 -15.11
C GLU A 19 2.68 6.74 -13.75
N GLN A 20 3.88 6.80 -13.18
CA GLN A 20 4.19 6.17 -11.89
C GLN A 20 3.27 6.62 -10.75
N SER A 21 2.87 7.89 -10.72
CA SER A 21 1.94 8.41 -9.70
C SER A 21 0.56 7.77 -9.82
N PHE A 22 0.05 7.62 -11.06
CA PHE A 22 -1.24 6.99 -11.30
C PHE A 22 -1.23 5.52 -10.89
N VAL A 23 -0.19 4.77 -11.27
CA VAL A 23 -0.09 3.35 -10.91
C VAL A 23 0.10 3.17 -9.40
N SER A 24 0.86 4.04 -8.74
CA SER A 24 1.00 4.01 -7.28
C SER A 24 -0.35 4.23 -6.58
N SER A 25 -1.15 5.18 -7.06
CA SER A 25 -2.51 5.41 -6.55
C SER A 25 -3.44 4.22 -6.80
N PHE A 26 -3.36 3.60 -7.98
CA PHE A 26 -4.12 2.40 -8.29
C PHE A 26 -3.76 1.22 -7.37
N MET A 27 -2.48 1.04 -7.07
CA MET A 27 -2.02 0.03 -6.12
C MET A 27 -2.52 0.28 -4.69
N LEU A 28 -2.50 1.53 -4.24
CA LEU A 28 -3.03 1.91 -2.92
C LEU A 28 -4.54 1.67 -2.84
N ALA A 29 -5.28 1.99 -3.91
CA ALA A 29 -6.70 1.68 -4.00
C ALA A 29 -6.96 0.18 -3.95
N GLY A 30 -6.19 -0.63 -4.68
CA GLY A 30 -6.26 -2.09 -4.66
C GLY A 30 -5.98 -2.70 -3.28
N TYR A 31 -5.02 -2.14 -2.54
CA TYR A 31 -4.76 -2.55 -1.15
C TYR A 31 -5.97 -2.29 -0.24
N GLY A 32 -6.60 -1.11 -0.38
CA GLY A 32 -7.80 -0.75 0.39
C GLY A 32 -8.99 -1.66 0.09
N THR A 33 -9.28 -1.89 -1.20
CA THR A 33 -10.40 -2.75 -1.62
C THR A 33 -10.17 -4.21 -1.25
N GLY A 34 -8.95 -4.74 -1.39
CA GLY A 34 -8.61 -6.09 -0.97
C GLY A 34 -8.79 -6.30 0.54
N THR A 35 -8.43 -5.30 1.34
CA THR A 35 -8.66 -5.33 2.80
C THR A 35 -10.15 -5.35 3.14
N PHE A 36 -10.96 -4.54 2.47
CA PHE A 36 -12.41 -4.53 2.64
C PHE A 36 -13.05 -5.88 2.28
N ILE A 37 -12.71 -6.45 1.12
CA ILE A 37 -13.19 -7.77 0.69
C ILE A 37 -12.79 -8.84 1.70
N SER A 38 -11.56 -8.77 2.23
CA SER A 38 -11.08 -9.71 3.25
C SER A 38 -11.88 -9.63 4.55
N TYR A 39 -12.24 -8.43 5.01
CA TYR A 39 -13.07 -8.27 6.21
C TYR A 39 -14.50 -8.78 6.00
N VAL A 40 -15.12 -8.48 4.84
CA VAL A 40 -16.47 -8.96 4.51
C VAL A 40 -16.48 -10.48 4.38
N ALA A 41 -15.47 -11.06 3.73
CA ALA A 41 -15.29 -12.50 3.65
C ALA A 41 -15.11 -13.09 5.05
N ALA A 42 -14.28 -12.48 5.90
CA ALA A 42 -14.08 -12.94 7.27
C ALA A 42 -15.40 -12.94 8.07
N GLY A 43 -16.14 -11.83 8.10
CA GLY A 43 -17.41 -11.75 8.85
C GLY A 43 -18.48 -12.73 8.36
N SER A 44 -18.64 -12.86 7.03
CA SER A 44 -19.62 -13.80 6.45
C SER A 44 -19.25 -15.28 6.67
N LEU A 45 -17.96 -15.61 6.63
CA LEU A 45 -17.50 -16.99 6.87
C LEU A 45 -17.54 -17.38 8.34
N CYS A 46 -17.30 -16.44 9.27
CA CYS A 46 -17.34 -16.70 10.70
C CYS A 46 -18.75 -16.95 11.25
N SER A 47 -19.76 -16.35 10.62
CA SER A 47 -21.18 -16.61 10.92
C SER A 47 -21.69 -17.92 10.30
N SER A 48 -20.95 -18.51 9.37
CA SER A 48 -21.32 -19.77 8.72
C SER A 48 -20.63 -20.98 9.37
N ASN A 49 -21.32 -22.11 9.51
CA ASN A 49 -20.72 -23.39 9.95
C ASN A 49 -19.87 -24.07 8.85
N PHE A 50 -19.54 -23.37 7.78
CA PHE A 50 -18.80 -23.91 6.64
C PHE A 50 -17.33 -24.15 7.02
N LEU A 51 -16.80 -25.35 6.77
CA LEU A 51 -15.38 -25.72 7.02
C LEU A 51 -14.85 -25.46 8.46
N GLY A 52 -15.72 -25.44 9.46
CA GLY A 52 -15.34 -25.20 10.86
C GLY A 52 -15.37 -23.74 11.30
N GLY A 53 -16.01 -22.84 10.53
CA GLY A 53 -16.18 -21.43 10.87
C GLY A 53 -14.93 -20.60 10.53
N TRP A 54 -14.26 -20.07 11.55
CA TRP A 54 -13.08 -19.20 11.42
C TRP A 54 -11.93 -19.75 10.55
N PRO A 55 -11.58 -21.06 10.56
CA PRO A 55 -10.50 -21.61 9.72
C PRO A 55 -10.75 -21.47 8.21
N ALA A 56 -12.01 -21.39 7.77
CA ALA A 56 -12.39 -21.33 6.36
C ALA A 56 -11.80 -20.10 5.64
N VAL A 57 -11.67 -18.98 6.36
CA VAL A 57 -11.10 -17.72 5.84
C VAL A 57 -9.63 -17.90 5.42
N PHE A 58 -8.87 -18.69 6.19
CA PHE A 58 -7.47 -18.96 5.88
C PHE A 58 -7.32 -19.89 4.67
N TYR A 59 -8.18 -20.91 4.56
CA TYR A 59 -8.13 -21.81 3.40
C TYR A 59 -8.49 -21.08 2.10
N LEU A 60 -9.53 -20.24 2.11
CA LEU A 60 -9.93 -19.47 0.92
C LEU A 60 -8.88 -18.44 0.51
N SER A 61 -8.35 -17.68 1.47
CA SER A 61 -7.28 -16.70 1.20
C SER A 61 -5.99 -17.38 0.72
N ALA A 62 -5.64 -18.54 1.28
CA ALA A 62 -4.50 -19.33 0.82
C ALA A 62 -4.70 -19.85 -0.62
N LEU A 63 -5.89 -20.34 -0.96
CA LEU A 63 -6.19 -20.83 -2.31
C LEU A 63 -6.14 -19.71 -3.35
N ILE A 64 -6.73 -18.55 -3.04
CA ILE A 64 -6.66 -17.37 -3.90
C ILE A 64 -5.21 -16.90 -4.07
N GLY A 65 -4.45 -16.83 -2.98
CA GLY A 65 -3.03 -16.48 -3.01
C GLY A 65 -2.19 -17.46 -3.82
N PHE A 66 -2.49 -18.75 -3.77
CA PHE A 66 -1.80 -19.78 -4.54
C PHE A 66 -2.08 -19.65 -6.03
N ILE A 67 -3.35 -19.46 -6.43
CA ILE A 67 -3.73 -19.22 -7.83
C ILE A 67 -3.05 -17.96 -8.36
N TRP A 68 -3.07 -16.87 -7.57
CA TRP A 68 -2.38 -15.63 -7.92
C TRP A 68 -0.87 -15.82 -8.06
N SER A 69 -0.24 -16.58 -7.18
CA SER A 69 1.20 -16.85 -7.23
C SER A 69 1.59 -17.63 -8.48
N ILE A 70 0.77 -18.61 -8.90
CA ILE A 70 0.99 -19.35 -10.15
C ILE A 70 0.88 -18.38 -11.34
N TRP A 71 -0.17 -17.57 -11.37
CA TRP A 71 -0.36 -16.59 -12.44
C TRP A 71 0.81 -15.58 -12.50
N ALA A 72 1.21 -15.04 -11.35
CA ALA A 72 2.32 -14.10 -11.24
C ALA A 72 3.65 -14.73 -11.68
N TYR A 73 3.88 -16.01 -11.42
CA TYR A 73 5.09 -16.71 -11.87
C TYR A 73 5.19 -16.77 -13.41
N PHE A 74 4.06 -16.89 -14.12
CA PHE A 74 4.06 -16.92 -15.58
C PHE A 74 3.99 -15.52 -16.23
N ALA A 75 3.39 -14.55 -15.54
CA ALA A 75 3.11 -13.22 -16.09
C ALA A 75 4.12 -12.13 -15.70
N LEU A 76 4.75 -12.21 -14.52
CA LEU A 76 5.71 -11.20 -14.08
C LEU A 76 7.14 -11.58 -14.51
N TYR A 77 7.77 -10.67 -15.23
CA TYR A 77 9.19 -10.75 -15.59
C TYR A 77 9.94 -9.55 -14.98
N ASP A 78 11.17 -9.77 -14.53
CA ASP A 78 11.97 -8.73 -13.86
C ASP A 78 12.43 -7.62 -14.82
N ASP A 79 12.65 -7.97 -16.09
CA ASP A 79 13.11 -7.06 -17.13
C ASP A 79 12.08 -6.97 -18.27
N PRO A 80 11.70 -5.75 -18.71
CA PRO A 80 10.82 -5.58 -19.86
C PRO A 80 11.45 -6.16 -21.15
N GLU A 81 12.78 -6.24 -21.23
CA GLU A 81 13.51 -6.84 -22.35
C GLU A 81 13.43 -8.38 -22.39
N SER A 82 13.12 -9.00 -21.25
CA SER A 82 12.99 -10.47 -21.13
C SER A 82 11.56 -10.96 -21.38
N HIS A 83 10.61 -10.03 -21.55
CA HIS A 83 9.20 -10.35 -21.69
C HIS A 83 8.87 -10.85 -23.11
N PRO A 84 8.35 -12.07 -23.28
CA PRO A 84 8.17 -12.68 -24.61
C PRO A 84 7.08 -12.01 -25.47
N THR A 85 6.18 -11.26 -24.86
CA THR A 85 4.99 -10.67 -25.51
C THR A 85 5.04 -9.16 -25.69
N ILE A 86 6.16 -8.50 -25.36
CA ILE A 86 6.26 -7.03 -25.46
C ILE A 86 6.45 -6.59 -26.91
N SER A 87 5.75 -5.53 -27.32
CA SER A 87 5.94 -4.91 -28.64
C SER A 87 7.25 -4.12 -28.67
N MET A 88 7.95 -4.14 -29.82
CA MET A 88 9.13 -3.29 -30.05
C MET A 88 8.82 -1.79 -29.85
N GLU A 89 7.62 -1.35 -30.23
CA GLU A 89 7.17 0.04 -30.08
C GLU A 89 7.02 0.42 -28.60
N GLU A 90 6.46 -0.48 -27.80
CA GLU A 90 6.27 -0.30 -26.35
C GLU A 90 7.61 -0.29 -25.62
N LEU A 91 8.52 -1.19 -25.99
CA LEU A 91 9.86 -1.26 -25.42
C LEU A 91 10.64 0.04 -25.67
N ASP A 92 10.57 0.58 -26.89
CA ASP A 92 11.19 1.86 -27.24
C ASP A 92 10.55 3.05 -26.51
N TYR A 93 9.23 3.03 -26.30
CA TYR A 93 8.52 4.02 -25.51
C TYR A 93 8.99 4.01 -24.04
N ILE A 94 9.06 2.83 -23.42
CA ILE A 94 9.52 2.64 -22.03
C ILE A 94 10.96 3.13 -21.89
N ARG A 95 11.87 2.75 -22.80
CA ARG A 95 13.28 3.17 -22.77
C ARG A 95 13.45 4.69 -22.84
N LYS A 96 12.62 5.38 -23.63
CA LYS A 96 12.67 6.85 -23.80
C LYS A 96 12.13 7.61 -22.60
N HIS A 97 11.15 7.05 -21.87
CA HIS A 97 10.42 7.76 -20.80
C HIS A 97 10.73 7.27 -19.38
N ILE A 98 11.57 6.24 -19.24
CA ILE A 98 12.17 5.86 -17.96
C ILE A 98 13.27 6.85 -17.57
N SER A 99 13.34 7.18 -16.28
CA SER A 99 14.44 7.96 -15.73
C SER A 99 15.76 7.26 -16.09
N PRO A 100 16.77 7.97 -16.65
CA PRO A 100 18.03 7.34 -17.03
C PRO A 100 18.55 6.55 -15.83
N GLN A 101 18.69 5.23 -16.00
CA GLN A 101 19.19 4.31 -14.99
C GLN A 101 20.41 4.97 -14.33
N LYS A 102 20.25 5.45 -13.10
CA LYS A 102 21.35 6.10 -12.37
C LYS A 102 22.48 5.09 -12.36
N LYS A 103 23.63 5.47 -12.95
CA LYS A 103 24.85 4.63 -13.04
C LYS A 103 24.96 3.80 -11.77
N LYS A 104 25.13 2.47 -11.90
CA LYS A 104 25.30 1.53 -10.77
C LYS A 104 26.17 2.21 -9.71
N VAL A 105 25.56 2.60 -8.60
CA VAL A 105 26.24 3.33 -7.54
C VAL A 105 27.25 2.35 -6.95
N LYS A 106 28.52 2.47 -7.35
CA LYS A 106 29.61 1.53 -6.99
C LYS A 106 29.76 1.35 -5.48
N ARG A 107 29.34 2.34 -4.69
CA ARG A 107 29.38 2.29 -3.22
C ARG A 107 28.22 3.10 -2.66
N ILE A 108 27.26 2.42 -2.03
CA ILE A 108 26.16 3.08 -1.32
C ILE A 108 26.78 3.80 -0.11
N PRO A 109 26.64 5.13 0.02
CA PRO A 109 27.24 5.88 1.11
C PRO A 109 26.40 5.76 2.39
N TRP A 110 26.39 4.56 2.99
CA TRP A 110 25.62 4.22 4.19
C TRP A 110 25.79 5.23 5.31
N LYS A 111 27.04 5.67 5.58
CA LYS A 111 27.34 6.67 6.60
C LYS A 111 26.60 7.99 6.33
N SER A 112 26.70 8.52 5.12
CA SER A 112 26.03 9.78 4.75
C SER A 112 24.51 9.69 4.75
N MET A 113 23.94 8.51 4.44
CA MET A 113 22.49 8.29 4.53
C MET A 113 22.03 8.24 5.99
N VAL A 114 22.71 7.47 6.84
CA VAL A 114 22.37 7.34 8.26
C VAL A 114 22.60 8.65 9.02
N THR A 115 23.52 9.52 8.60
CA THR A 115 23.68 10.86 9.21
C THR A 115 22.72 11.91 8.65
N SER A 116 21.87 11.57 7.69
CA SER A 116 20.98 12.56 7.07
C SER A 116 19.73 12.83 7.92
N VAL A 117 19.48 14.10 8.22
CA VAL A 117 18.29 14.56 8.97
C VAL A 117 16.97 14.14 8.31
N PRO A 118 16.80 14.21 6.97
CA PRO A 118 15.56 13.79 6.33
C PRO A 118 15.23 12.31 6.51
N LEU A 119 16.24 11.43 6.60
CA LEU A 119 16.03 10.01 6.82
C LEU A 119 15.43 9.76 8.21
N TRP A 120 15.98 10.40 9.25
CA TRP A 120 15.45 10.26 10.61
C TRP A 120 14.09 10.90 10.78
N ALA A 121 13.84 12.06 10.15
CA ALA A 121 12.51 12.67 10.15
C ALA A 121 11.46 11.74 9.54
N LEU A 122 11.78 11.10 8.41
CA LEU A 122 10.90 10.11 7.77
C LEU A 122 10.75 8.85 8.65
N ALA A 123 11.83 8.35 9.24
CA ALA A 123 11.80 7.16 10.07
C ALA A 123 10.95 7.34 11.33
N VAL A 124 11.11 8.48 12.03
CA VAL A 124 10.31 8.82 13.21
C VAL A 124 8.85 9.07 12.82
N GLY A 125 8.60 9.75 11.69
CA GLY A 125 7.24 9.96 11.18
C GLY A 125 6.54 8.64 10.87
N ALA A 126 7.18 7.76 10.10
CA ALA A 126 6.64 6.44 9.76
C ALA A 126 6.45 5.57 11.01
N PHE A 127 7.41 5.58 11.94
CA PHE A 127 7.28 4.87 13.20
C PHE A 127 6.09 5.37 14.02
N GLY A 128 5.95 6.69 14.16
CA GLY A 128 4.82 7.31 14.85
C GLY A 128 3.48 6.95 14.21
N GLN A 129 3.40 6.96 12.88
CA GLN A 129 2.22 6.57 12.12
C GLN A 129 1.83 5.10 12.40
N PHE A 130 2.78 4.16 12.27
CA PHE A 130 2.51 2.74 12.56
C PHE A 130 2.17 2.50 14.03
N TRP A 131 2.86 3.20 14.94
CA TRP A 131 2.60 3.11 16.37
C TRP A 131 1.20 3.58 16.72
N ILE A 132 0.80 4.77 16.25
CA ILE A 132 -0.54 5.33 16.50
C ILE A 132 -1.60 4.39 15.92
N MET A 133 -1.42 3.91 14.70
CA MET A 133 -2.35 2.97 14.07
C MET A 133 -2.51 1.68 14.90
N ALA A 134 -1.41 1.05 15.30
CA ALA A 134 -1.45 -0.18 16.09
C ALA A 134 -2.01 0.06 17.51
N PHE A 135 -1.64 1.17 18.13
CA PHE A 135 -2.11 1.57 19.46
C PHE A 135 -3.61 1.79 19.46
N PHE A 136 -4.15 2.55 18.50
CA PHE A 136 -5.60 2.77 18.41
C PHE A 136 -6.35 1.46 18.14
N ALA A 137 -5.88 0.65 17.20
CA ALA A 137 -6.51 -0.64 16.90
C ALA A 137 -6.57 -1.55 18.13
N THR A 138 -5.46 -1.65 18.87
CA THR A 138 -5.35 -2.54 20.03
C THR A 138 -6.14 -1.99 21.23
N SER A 139 -5.99 -0.70 21.53
CA SER A 139 -6.64 -0.07 22.69
C SER A 139 -8.15 -0.02 22.53
N LEU A 140 -8.62 0.23 21.31
CA LEU A 140 -10.05 0.23 20.99
C LEU A 140 -10.62 -1.19 21.12
N ALA A 141 -9.97 -2.20 20.54
CA ALA A 141 -10.40 -3.59 20.64
C ALA A 141 -10.42 -4.08 22.09
N LEU A 142 -9.42 -3.70 22.91
CA LEU A 142 -9.35 -4.04 24.33
C LEU A 142 -10.46 -3.36 25.15
N TYR A 143 -10.75 -2.09 24.86
CA TYR A 143 -11.80 -1.33 25.55
C TYR A 143 -13.19 -1.88 25.25
N LEU A 144 -13.48 -2.15 23.97
CA LEU A 144 -14.75 -2.73 23.53
C LEU A 144 -14.97 -4.14 24.12
N GLY A 145 -13.92 -4.95 24.22
CA GLY A 145 -13.99 -6.29 24.80
C GLY A 145 -14.11 -6.30 26.33
N THR A 146 -13.34 -5.47 27.04
CA THR A 146 -13.24 -5.58 28.52
C THR A 146 -14.25 -4.71 29.27
N VAL A 147 -14.58 -3.52 28.76
CA VAL A 147 -15.49 -2.58 29.45
C VAL A 147 -16.91 -2.74 28.94
N LEU A 148 -17.09 -2.97 27.64
CA LEU A 148 -18.39 -3.09 27.00
C LEU A 148 -18.91 -4.53 26.91
N ASN A 149 -18.09 -5.55 27.22
CA ASN A 149 -18.40 -6.99 27.15
C ASN A 149 -19.08 -7.42 25.83
N LEU A 150 -18.71 -6.80 24.72
CA LEU A 150 -19.26 -7.14 23.41
C LEU A 150 -18.72 -8.48 22.93
N ASP A 151 -19.58 -9.25 22.25
CA ASP A 151 -19.21 -10.55 21.71
C ASP A 151 -18.17 -10.39 20.57
N SER A 152 -17.34 -11.41 20.35
CA SER A 152 -16.16 -11.30 19.46
C SER A 152 -16.50 -10.92 18.02
N VAL A 153 -17.75 -11.19 17.59
CA VAL A 153 -18.27 -10.88 16.27
C VAL A 153 -18.62 -9.38 16.13
N GLU A 154 -19.32 -8.80 17.11
CA GLU A 154 -19.68 -7.37 17.09
C GLU A 154 -18.45 -6.46 17.23
N ASN A 155 -17.43 -6.92 17.96
CA ASN A 155 -16.16 -6.21 18.08
C ASN A 155 -15.43 -6.12 16.72
N GLY A 156 -15.59 -7.13 15.84
CA GLY A 156 -15.04 -7.14 14.49
C GLY A 156 -15.70 -6.07 13.58
N ASP A 157 -17.02 -5.94 13.67
CA ASP A 157 -17.78 -4.96 12.89
C ASP A 157 -17.45 -3.52 13.31
N ILE A 158 -17.35 -3.26 14.62
CA ILE A 158 -16.98 -1.92 15.14
C ILE A 158 -15.51 -1.60 14.83
N SER A 159 -14.62 -2.59 14.85
CA SER A 159 -13.19 -2.40 14.51
C SER A 159 -12.96 -2.02 13.04
N CYS A 160 -13.94 -2.25 12.17
CA CYS A 160 -13.90 -1.78 10.78
C CYS A 160 -14.19 -0.27 10.66
N VAL A 161 -14.91 0.33 11.60
CA VAL A 161 -15.33 1.74 11.55
C VAL A 161 -14.16 2.73 11.55
N PRO A 162 -13.12 2.61 12.41
CA PRO A 162 -11.96 3.51 12.36
C PRO A 162 -11.20 3.42 11.03
N ASN A 163 -11.12 2.21 10.45
CA ASN A 163 -10.44 1.99 9.18
C ASN A 163 -11.20 2.60 8.00
N LEU A 164 -12.54 2.50 8.01
CA LEU A 164 -13.41 3.18 7.05
C LEU A 164 -13.33 4.70 7.20
N LEU A 165 -13.38 5.20 8.43
CA LEU A 165 -13.27 6.63 8.72
C LEU A 165 -11.93 7.19 8.21
N ARG A 166 -10.82 6.46 8.42
CA ARG A 166 -9.51 6.79 7.85
C ARG A 166 -9.56 6.90 6.33
N ALA A 167 -10.23 5.97 5.64
CA ALA A 167 -10.35 5.99 4.19
C ALA A 167 -11.16 7.23 3.71
N VAL A 168 -12.26 7.56 4.38
CA VAL A 168 -13.06 8.75 4.08
C VAL A 168 -12.26 10.03 4.28
N PHE A 169 -11.56 10.17 5.40
CA PHE A 169 -10.71 11.34 5.66
C PHE A 169 -9.55 11.45 4.66
N ALA A 170 -8.93 10.33 4.28
CA ALA A 170 -7.89 10.32 3.26
C ALA A 170 -8.42 10.84 1.91
N CYS A 171 -9.63 10.44 1.50
CA CYS A 171 -10.28 10.99 0.29
C CYS A 171 -10.57 12.48 0.40
N LEU A 172 -11.10 12.95 1.54
CA LEU A 172 -11.38 14.37 1.75
C LEU A 172 -10.12 15.23 1.70
N VAL A 173 -9.05 14.78 2.35
CA VAL A 173 -7.75 15.46 2.33
C VAL A 173 -7.16 15.42 0.92
N GLY A 174 -7.30 14.31 0.19
CA GLY A 174 -6.89 14.21 -1.22
C GLY A 174 -7.55 15.26 -2.10
N VAL A 175 -8.89 15.37 -2.06
CA VAL A 175 -9.64 16.38 -2.80
C VAL A 175 -9.22 17.79 -2.41
N LEU A 176 -8.96 18.04 -1.12
CA LEU A 176 -8.53 19.33 -0.63
C LEU A 176 -7.11 19.70 -1.11
N ILE A 177 -6.20 18.73 -1.16
CA ILE A 177 -4.85 18.91 -1.72
C ILE A 177 -4.95 19.21 -3.21
N ASP A 178 -5.73 18.44 -3.97
CA ASP A 178 -5.92 18.65 -5.41
C ASP A 178 -6.53 20.04 -5.70
N TYR A 179 -7.54 20.43 -4.92
CA TYR A 179 -8.16 21.75 -5.02
C TYR A 179 -7.17 22.90 -4.73
N VAL A 180 -6.30 22.72 -3.74
CA VAL A 180 -5.26 23.71 -3.40
C VAL A 180 -4.16 23.76 -4.47
N MET A 181 -3.82 22.62 -5.07
CA MET A 181 -2.83 22.53 -6.15
C MET A 181 -3.30 23.20 -7.44
N GLU A 182 -4.59 23.10 -7.77
CA GLU A 182 -5.16 23.74 -8.96
C GLU A 182 -5.19 25.28 -8.84
N ARG A 183 -5.30 25.81 -7.60
CA ARG A 183 -5.43 27.26 -7.36
C ARG A 183 -4.13 27.96 -7.00
N ARG A 184 -3.05 27.26 -6.64
CA ARG A 184 -1.75 27.88 -6.31
C ARG A 184 -0.58 27.10 -6.89
N PRO A 185 0.36 27.75 -7.61
CA PRO A 185 1.60 27.12 -8.05
C PRO A 185 2.56 26.97 -6.85
N ILE A 186 2.26 26.01 -5.98
CA ILE A 186 3.11 25.67 -4.83
C ILE A 186 4.28 24.84 -5.35
N PRO A 187 5.54 25.10 -4.93
CA PRO A 187 6.67 24.29 -5.34
C PRO A 187 6.46 22.82 -4.93
N ILE A 188 6.72 21.90 -5.87
CA ILE A 188 6.55 20.43 -5.70
C ILE A 188 7.27 19.90 -4.44
N ALA A 189 8.32 20.60 -3.98
CA ALA A 189 9.05 20.30 -2.76
C ALA A 189 8.23 20.47 -1.47
N TYR A 190 7.25 21.38 -1.41
CA TYR A 190 6.36 21.55 -0.26
C TYR A 190 5.21 20.55 -0.29
N ILE A 191 4.73 20.20 -1.48
CA ILE A 191 3.67 19.18 -1.68
C ILE A 191 4.17 17.80 -1.25
N ARG A 192 5.40 17.42 -1.63
CA ARG A 192 6.05 16.17 -1.17
C ARG A 192 6.23 16.09 0.35
N LYS A 193 6.40 17.23 1.02
CA LYS A 193 6.52 17.30 2.49
C LYS A 193 5.14 17.25 3.17
N GLY A 194 4.12 17.81 2.54
CA GLY A 194 2.74 17.79 3.03
C GLY A 194 2.09 16.42 2.92
N THR A 195 2.29 15.71 1.80
CA THR A 195 1.73 14.36 1.62
C THR A 195 2.35 13.32 2.57
N THR A 196 3.63 13.47 2.95
CA THR A 196 4.26 12.65 4.01
C THR A 196 3.75 12.94 5.42
N LEU A 197 3.11 14.10 5.65
CA LEU A 197 2.48 14.43 6.94
C LEU A 197 1.02 13.98 7.01
N ALA A 198 0.38 13.78 5.86
CA ALA A 198 -1.03 13.40 5.74
C ALA A 198 -1.26 11.89 5.52
N SER A 199 -0.20 11.11 5.26
CA SER A 199 -0.25 9.65 5.17
C SER A 199 -0.15 9.02 6.55
#